data_AF-A0A366DUA5-F1
#
_entry.id   AF-A0A366DUA5-F1
#
_cell.length_a   1.000
_cell.length_b   1.000
_cell.length_c   1.000
_cell.angle_alpha   90.00
_cell.angle_beta   90.00
_cell.angle_gamma   90.00
#
_symmetry.space_group_name_H-M   'P 1'
#
loop_
_entity.id
_entity.type
_entity.pdbx_description
1 polymer ?
#
loop_
_entity_poly.entity_id
_entity_poly.type
_entity_poly.pdbx_seq_one_letter_code
_entity_poly.pdbx_strand_id
1 'polypeptide(L)'
;MLAVQMSALADSPSGVPEALEVVSGFDGALVHGLARVTDDHAAALAALAAAVAGSPLGTPVAEAVAKVTAGSIGPEELAALAAARAALLGAVHDALLAQCDNAFGRERADAPDDAAPPSAPHPLAVGARAWLQEVAISGWRGVDHDLVAAADQTVEALLAEPGLRRLAVLLDGFTAELGASCPVATLDRVPARRWADLWTRAVLLTWRSGATSSATAVSGRLLPLGVDLHEHGTAVQAQVHAVLEAAGAPARRVRVSVSAAKVDTIVGPAAWQVLGEHPRLLKALADHLALEIDGMALTASGDLIWRDEHAEFGGAADPFATARVALPTAVAAATPALDRDPVHLAEPVLLEGYRVREGALELDGQRVALDLDHLPSAGPLTRAAVTASTTCLGLLRWDSGGWSLRPLAVRKKVKGADVDLHGGDWACGPTDPKVVKAQAKTGDAVAVLRERAGRLLRK
;
A
#
# COMPACT_ATOMS: atom_id res chain seq x y z
N MET A 1 -22.01 -20.53 -3.05
CA MET A 1 -20.70 -20.33 -3.72
C MET A 1 -19.80 -19.45 -2.85
N LEU A 2 -20.18 -18.21 -2.52
CA LEU A 2 -19.42 -17.30 -1.63
C LEU A 2 -18.96 -17.93 -0.30
N ALA A 3 -19.81 -18.70 0.37
CA ALA A 3 -19.44 -19.41 1.61
C ALA A 3 -18.27 -20.38 1.44
N VAL A 4 -18.20 -21.09 0.30
CA VAL A 4 -17.09 -22.00 -0.03
C VAL A 4 -15.81 -21.19 -0.25
N GLN A 5 -15.92 -20.06 -0.95
CA GLN A 5 -14.79 -19.16 -1.19
C GLN A 5 -14.24 -18.60 0.12
N MET A 6 -15.12 -18.18 1.04
CA MET A 6 -14.71 -17.70 2.37
C MET A 6 -14.08 -18.81 3.22
N SER A 7 -14.61 -20.04 3.18
CA SER A 7 -14.02 -21.16 3.91
C SER A 7 -12.60 -21.48 3.46
N ALA A 8 -12.27 -21.26 2.19
CA ALA A 8 -10.93 -21.45 1.66
C ALA A 8 -9.91 -20.42 2.18
N LEU A 9 -10.38 -19.33 2.81
CA LEU A 9 -9.58 -18.26 3.40
C LEU A 9 -9.50 -18.36 4.93
N ALA A 10 -10.13 -19.35 5.56
CA ALA A 10 -10.21 -19.45 7.01
C ALA A 10 -8.84 -19.75 7.65
N ASP A 11 -8.06 -20.63 7.03
CA ASP A 11 -6.75 -21.07 7.53
C ASP A 11 -5.62 -20.47 6.69
N SER A 12 -4.50 -20.14 7.35
CA SER A 12 -3.27 -19.71 6.68
C SER A 12 -2.70 -20.84 5.82
N PRO A 13 -2.12 -20.54 4.64
CA PRO A 13 -1.40 -21.52 3.85
C PRO A 13 -0.23 -22.14 4.63
N SER A 14 0.10 -23.41 4.33
CA SER A 14 1.24 -24.12 4.93
C SER A 14 2.54 -23.32 4.74
N GLY A 15 3.36 -23.25 5.79
CA GLY A 15 4.65 -22.55 5.76
C GLY A 15 4.55 -21.04 5.98
N VAL A 16 3.36 -20.43 5.89
CA VAL A 16 3.17 -18.99 6.15
C VAL A 16 3.43 -18.64 7.62
N PRO A 17 2.87 -19.36 8.62
CA PRO A 17 3.17 -19.07 10.02
C PRO A 17 4.67 -19.16 10.36
N GLU A 18 5.34 -20.20 9.88
CA GLU A 18 6.77 -20.45 10.11
C GLU A 18 7.64 -19.37 9.45
N ALA A 19 7.31 -18.98 8.23
CA ALA A 19 7.98 -17.87 7.55
C ALA A 19 7.82 -16.55 8.32
N LEU A 20 6.60 -16.24 8.78
CA LEU A 20 6.33 -15.02 9.55
C LEU A 20 7.05 -15.03 10.91
N GLU A 21 7.23 -16.19 11.54
CA GLU A 21 8.01 -16.35 12.76
C GLU A 21 9.49 -16.01 12.54
N VAL A 22 10.11 -16.58 11.48
CA VAL A 22 11.50 -16.27 11.10
C VAL A 22 11.68 -14.78 10.86
N VAL A 23 10.76 -14.13 10.12
CA VAL A 23 10.86 -12.69 9.90
C VAL A 23 10.66 -11.91 11.20
N SER A 24 9.77 -12.36 12.11
CA SER A 24 9.56 -11.71 13.40
C SER A 24 10.82 -11.76 14.28
N GLY A 25 11.58 -12.86 14.23
CA GLY A 25 12.89 -12.96 14.87
C GLY A 25 13.90 -11.95 14.33
N PHE A 26 13.99 -11.81 13.00
CA PHE A 26 14.84 -10.81 12.37
C PHE A 26 14.43 -9.38 12.74
N ASP A 27 13.13 -9.08 12.73
CA ASP A 27 12.59 -7.78 13.10
C ASP A 27 12.93 -7.45 14.56
N GLY A 28 12.94 -8.45 15.44
CA GLY A 28 13.40 -8.35 16.83
C GLY A 28 14.89 -7.96 16.93
N ALA A 29 15.76 -8.55 16.12
CA ALA A 29 17.17 -8.17 16.07
C ALA A 29 17.36 -6.68 15.68
N LEU A 30 16.55 -6.16 14.75
CA LEU A 30 16.58 -4.74 14.39
C LEU A 30 16.07 -3.80 15.51
N VAL A 31 15.23 -4.28 16.43
CA VAL A 31 14.82 -3.50 17.61
C VAL A 31 16.02 -3.16 18.50
N HIS A 32 16.92 -4.14 18.68
CA HIS A 32 18.07 -4.05 19.57
C HIS A 32 19.35 -3.58 18.88
N GLY A 33 19.40 -3.67 17.55
CA GLY A 33 20.52 -3.22 16.74
C GLY A 33 21.54 -4.32 16.46
N LEU A 34 22.23 -4.17 15.34
CA LEU A 34 23.18 -5.17 14.86
C LEU A 34 24.61 -4.95 15.40
N ALA A 35 24.89 -3.83 16.08
CA ALA A 35 26.20 -3.55 16.66
C ALA A 35 26.64 -4.58 17.72
N ARG A 36 25.67 -5.16 18.44
CA ARG A 36 25.90 -6.14 19.52
C ARG A 36 24.84 -7.24 19.43
N VAL A 37 25.09 -8.20 18.55
CA VAL A 37 24.23 -9.37 18.37
C VAL A 37 24.33 -10.27 19.60
N THR A 38 23.20 -10.51 20.28
CA THR A 38 23.09 -11.48 21.38
C THR A 38 22.96 -12.89 20.82
N ASP A 39 23.11 -13.92 21.65
CA ASP A 39 22.92 -15.32 21.22
C ASP A 39 21.54 -15.55 20.57
N ASP A 40 20.49 -14.97 21.15
CA ASP A 40 19.12 -15.05 20.63
C ASP A 40 19.00 -14.37 19.24
N HIS A 41 19.60 -13.19 19.06
CA HIS A 41 19.59 -12.51 17.76
C HIS A 41 20.46 -13.22 16.73
N ALA A 42 21.58 -13.84 17.14
CA ALA A 42 22.40 -14.65 16.25
C ALA A 42 21.63 -15.89 15.77
N ALA A 43 20.85 -16.53 16.65
CA ALA A 43 19.96 -17.62 16.28
C ALA A 43 18.87 -17.17 15.29
N ALA A 44 18.27 -15.99 15.50
CA ALA A 44 17.28 -15.43 14.57
C ALA A 44 17.88 -15.13 13.17
N LEU A 45 19.10 -14.58 13.12
CA LEU A 45 19.84 -14.37 11.87
C LEU A 45 20.14 -15.71 11.17
N ALA A 46 20.57 -16.72 11.92
CA ALA A 46 20.81 -18.07 11.39
C ALA A 46 19.53 -18.72 10.85
N ALA A 47 18.38 -18.52 11.51
CA ALA A 47 17.08 -19.00 11.03
C ALA A 47 16.69 -18.34 9.70
N LEU A 48 16.95 -17.04 9.54
CA LEU A 48 16.74 -16.34 8.27
C LEU A 48 17.61 -16.91 7.16
N ALA A 49 18.90 -17.16 7.42
CA ALA A 49 19.80 -17.79 6.45
C ALA A 49 19.34 -19.21 6.07
N ALA A 50 18.90 -20.00 7.05
CA ALA A 50 18.38 -21.34 6.80
C ALA A 50 17.12 -21.33 5.93
N ALA A 51 16.21 -20.38 6.16
CA ALA A 51 14.96 -20.25 5.38
C ALA A 51 15.21 -19.98 3.89
N VAL A 52 16.32 -19.31 3.54
CA VAL A 52 16.67 -18.98 2.16
C VAL A 52 17.80 -19.83 1.58
N ALA A 53 18.28 -20.85 2.31
CA ALA A 53 19.45 -21.65 1.94
C ALA A 53 19.27 -22.40 0.60
N GLY A 54 18.04 -22.79 0.26
CA GLY A 54 17.70 -23.45 -1.00
C GLY A 54 17.54 -22.52 -2.21
N SER A 55 17.79 -21.21 -2.04
CA SER A 55 17.61 -20.19 -3.06
C SER A 55 18.96 -19.61 -3.53
N PRO A 56 19.00 -18.82 -4.62
CA PRO A 56 20.19 -18.07 -5.01
C PRO A 56 20.73 -17.11 -3.94
N LEU A 57 19.94 -16.78 -2.91
CA LEU A 57 20.37 -15.94 -1.78
C LEU A 57 21.09 -16.74 -0.67
N GLY A 58 21.09 -18.07 -0.72
CA GLY A 58 21.61 -18.90 0.37
C GLY A 58 23.05 -18.57 0.76
N THR A 59 23.98 -18.58 -0.20
CA THR A 59 25.39 -18.27 0.06
C THR A 59 25.61 -16.83 0.51
N PRO A 60 25.12 -15.79 -0.20
CA PRO A 60 25.30 -14.40 0.24
C PRO A 60 24.75 -14.12 1.65
N VAL A 61 23.61 -14.71 2.00
CA VAL A 61 22.97 -14.48 3.29
C VAL A 61 23.70 -15.21 4.40
N ALA A 62 24.16 -16.45 4.18
CA ALA A 62 24.98 -17.16 5.16
C ALA A 62 26.28 -16.41 5.48
N GLU A 63 26.95 -15.87 4.46
CA GLU A 63 28.14 -15.03 4.63
C GLU A 63 27.83 -13.74 5.40
N ALA A 64 26.73 -13.07 5.07
CA ALA A 64 26.29 -11.86 5.77
C ALA A 64 26.00 -12.13 7.25
N VAL A 65 25.30 -13.22 7.57
CA VAL A 65 25.02 -13.62 8.95
C VAL A 65 26.30 -13.89 9.72
N ALA A 66 27.27 -14.61 9.13
CA ALA A 66 28.55 -14.88 9.77
C ALA A 66 29.32 -13.59 10.08
N LYS A 67 29.39 -12.65 9.13
CA LYS A 67 30.08 -11.36 9.30
C LYS A 67 29.40 -10.46 10.33
N VAL A 68 28.08 -10.31 10.27
CA VAL A 68 27.31 -9.48 11.21
C VAL A 68 27.43 -10.03 12.63
N THR A 69 27.35 -11.35 12.81
CA THR A 69 27.54 -12.00 14.12
C THR A 69 28.97 -11.80 14.64
N ALA A 70 29.97 -11.74 13.76
CA ALA A 70 31.35 -11.40 14.09
C ALA A 70 31.62 -9.89 14.29
N GLY A 71 30.59 -9.04 14.19
CA GLY A 71 30.69 -7.59 14.38
C GLY A 71 31.12 -6.79 13.14
N SER A 72 31.12 -7.41 11.95
CA SER A 72 31.38 -6.74 10.67
C SER A 72 30.08 -6.48 9.94
N ILE A 73 29.69 -5.20 9.85
CA ILE A 73 28.41 -4.76 9.28
C ILE A 73 28.71 -3.79 8.15
N GLY A 74 28.66 -4.28 6.92
CA GLY A 74 28.82 -3.49 5.71
C GLY A 74 27.51 -3.36 4.92
N PRO A 75 27.51 -2.50 3.88
CA PRO A 75 26.35 -2.29 3.04
C PRO A 75 25.94 -3.52 2.24
N GLU A 76 26.88 -4.40 1.86
CA GLU A 76 26.55 -5.65 1.18
C GLU A 76 25.87 -6.65 2.12
N GLU A 77 26.38 -6.79 3.36
CA GLU A 77 25.79 -7.69 4.35
C GLU A 77 24.36 -7.28 4.70
N LEU A 78 24.13 -5.98 4.92
CA LEU A 78 22.78 -5.47 5.19
C LEU A 78 21.85 -5.64 3.99
N ALA A 79 22.33 -5.44 2.77
CA ALA A 79 21.54 -5.67 1.57
C ALA A 79 21.16 -7.14 1.40
N ALA A 80 22.07 -8.08 1.71
CA ALA A 80 21.79 -9.51 1.68
C ALA A 80 20.71 -9.90 2.70
N LEU A 81 20.80 -9.38 3.94
CA LEU A 81 19.79 -9.62 4.98
C LEU A 81 18.43 -9.02 4.61
N ALA A 82 18.41 -7.79 4.09
CA ALA A 82 17.20 -7.15 3.58
C ALA A 82 16.56 -7.95 2.42
N ALA A 83 17.39 -8.45 1.49
CA ALA A 83 16.93 -9.27 0.38
C ALA A 83 16.36 -10.61 0.86
N ALA A 84 16.97 -11.27 1.84
CA ALA A 84 16.44 -12.50 2.44
C ALA A 84 15.07 -12.27 3.07
N ARG A 85 14.95 -11.19 3.86
CA ARG A 85 13.71 -10.80 4.51
C ARG A 85 12.60 -10.53 3.49
N ALA A 86 12.90 -9.74 2.46
CA ALA A 86 11.96 -9.42 1.38
C ALA A 86 11.58 -10.67 0.56
N ALA A 87 12.52 -11.57 0.29
CA ALA A 87 12.24 -12.82 -0.43
C ALA A 87 11.29 -13.73 0.36
N LEU A 88 11.47 -13.83 1.69
CA LEU A 88 10.60 -14.62 2.54
C LEU A 88 9.19 -14.03 2.64
N LEU A 89 9.07 -12.71 2.79
CA LEU A 89 7.76 -12.03 2.72
C LEU A 89 7.14 -12.13 1.32
N GLY A 90 7.95 -12.11 0.26
CA GLY A 90 7.50 -12.35 -1.10
C GLY A 90 6.92 -13.75 -1.29
N ALA A 91 7.53 -14.77 -0.70
CA ALA A 91 7.00 -16.13 -0.70
C ALA A 91 5.66 -16.22 0.07
N VAL A 92 5.55 -15.54 1.22
CA VAL A 92 4.28 -15.44 1.96
C VAL A 92 3.21 -14.74 1.13
N HIS A 93 3.54 -13.62 0.51
CA HIS A 93 2.66 -12.88 -0.38
C HIS A 93 2.15 -13.79 -1.51
N ASP A 94 3.05 -14.51 -2.19
CA ASP A 94 2.69 -15.36 -3.33
C ASP A 94 1.80 -16.54 -2.89
N ALA A 95 2.05 -17.14 -1.72
CA ALA A 95 1.20 -18.19 -1.17
C ALA A 95 -0.22 -17.70 -0.82
N LEU A 96 -0.32 -16.52 -0.19
CA LEU A 96 -1.61 -15.89 0.13
C LEU A 96 -2.34 -15.46 -1.14
N LEU A 97 -1.63 -14.89 -2.11
CA LEU A 97 -2.22 -14.49 -3.38
C LEU A 97 -2.77 -15.69 -4.15
N ALA A 98 -2.03 -16.80 -4.18
CA ALA A 98 -2.49 -18.05 -4.78
C ALA A 98 -3.72 -18.62 -4.06
N GLN A 99 -3.77 -18.54 -2.72
CA GLN A 99 -4.96 -18.92 -1.95
C GLN A 99 -6.18 -18.06 -2.36
N CYS A 100 -6.00 -16.74 -2.45
CA CYS A 100 -7.05 -15.82 -2.88
C CYS A 100 -7.53 -16.13 -4.31
N ASP A 101 -6.60 -16.31 -5.25
CA ASP A 101 -6.94 -16.58 -6.64
C ASP A 101 -7.68 -17.91 -6.79
N ASN A 102 -7.24 -18.96 -6.07
CA ASN A 102 -7.93 -20.25 -6.05
C ASN A 102 -9.33 -20.15 -5.43
N ALA A 103 -9.48 -19.39 -4.34
CA ALA A 103 -10.78 -19.18 -3.69
C ALA A 103 -11.77 -18.46 -4.60
N PHE A 104 -11.32 -17.48 -5.38
CA PHE A 104 -12.18 -16.67 -6.25
C PHE A 104 -12.16 -17.08 -7.73
N GLY A 105 -11.40 -18.10 -8.12
CA GLY A 105 -11.28 -18.58 -9.50
C GLY A 105 -10.65 -17.55 -10.44
N ARG A 106 -9.59 -16.87 -9.99
CA ARG A 106 -8.98 -15.73 -10.70
C ARG A 106 -7.77 -16.13 -11.53
N GLU A 107 -7.61 -15.41 -12.64
CA GLU A 107 -6.43 -15.47 -13.48
C GLU A 107 -5.52 -14.25 -13.28
N ARG A 108 -4.23 -14.46 -13.50
CA ARG A 108 -3.21 -13.40 -13.55
C ARG A 108 -2.40 -13.50 -14.82
N ALA A 109 -1.96 -12.35 -15.31
CA ALA A 109 -0.97 -12.26 -16.36
C ALA A 109 0.38 -12.78 -15.84
N ASP A 110 1.19 -13.31 -16.75
CA ASP A 110 2.56 -13.70 -16.43
C ASP A 110 3.41 -12.50 -16.02
N ALA A 111 4.35 -12.75 -15.12
CA ALA A 111 5.32 -11.72 -14.75
C ALA A 111 6.22 -11.42 -15.96
N PRO A 112 6.43 -10.13 -16.31
CA PRO A 112 7.39 -9.78 -17.35
C PRO A 112 8.80 -10.18 -16.89
N ASP A 113 9.61 -10.65 -17.83
CA ASP A 113 11.02 -10.96 -17.61
C ASP A 113 11.86 -9.67 -17.64
N ASP A 114 11.60 -8.76 -16.70
CA ASP A 114 12.25 -7.45 -16.61
C ASP A 114 13.47 -7.52 -15.67
N ALA A 115 14.49 -8.25 -16.08
CA ALA A 115 15.83 -8.11 -15.51
C ALA A 115 16.47 -6.81 -16.05
N ALA A 116 16.19 -5.69 -15.38
CA ALA A 116 16.88 -4.44 -15.69
C ALA A 116 18.40 -4.64 -15.56
N PRO A 117 19.22 -4.15 -16.53
CA PRO A 117 20.66 -4.27 -16.45
C PRO A 117 21.19 -3.55 -15.20
N PRO A 118 22.27 -4.05 -14.58
CA PRO A 118 22.88 -3.39 -13.43
C PRO A 118 23.30 -1.96 -13.81
N SER A 119 22.81 -0.98 -13.06
CA SER A 119 23.22 0.43 -13.17
C SER A 119 24.17 0.80 -12.04
N ALA A 120 25.05 1.77 -12.29
CA ALA A 120 25.89 2.32 -11.24
C ALA A 120 25.00 2.98 -10.16
N PRO A 121 25.29 2.78 -8.87
CA PRO A 121 24.48 3.35 -7.80
C PRO A 121 24.55 4.88 -7.84
N HIS A 122 23.39 5.54 -7.72
CA HIS A 122 23.33 6.99 -7.67
C HIS A 122 23.99 7.48 -6.35
N PRO A 123 24.85 8.52 -6.37
CA PRO A 123 25.54 8.99 -5.16
C PRO A 123 24.59 9.31 -3.99
N LEU A 124 23.44 9.94 -4.27
CA LEU A 124 22.42 10.20 -3.23
C LEU A 124 21.83 8.92 -2.63
N ALA A 125 21.67 7.85 -3.43
CA ALA A 125 21.20 6.57 -2.93
C ALA A 125 22.25 5.88 -2.04
N VAL A 126 23.54 6.10 -2.30
CA VAL A 126 24.63 5.64 -1.42
C VAL A 126 24.58 6.38 -0.08
N GLY A 127 24.35 7.69 -0.07
CA GLY A 127 24.17 8.47 1.16
C GLY A 127 22.99 7.96 2.01
N ALA A 128 21.84 7.72 1.38
CA ALA A 128 20.69 7.12 2.05
C ALA A 128 21.00 5.73 2.64
N ARG A 129 21.78 4.92 1.93
CA ARG A 129 22.21 3.59 2.40
C ARG A 129 23.08 3.67 3.64
N ALA A 130 24.00 4.65 3.71
CA ALA A 130 24.83 4.86 4.88
C ALA A 130 23.99 5.21 6.12
N TRP A 131 23.00 6.10 5.97
CA TRP A 131 22.07 6.43 7.05
C TRP A 131 21.25 5.20 7.49
N LEU A 132 20.69 4.43 6.53
CA LEU A 132 19.97 3.19 6.84
C LEU A 132 20.85 2.15 7.55
N GLN A 133 22.14 2.11 7.25
CA GLN A 133 23.11 1.27 7.94
C GLN A 133 23.31 1.72 9.39
N GLU A 134 23.50 3.02 9.64
CA GLU A 134 23.62 3.57 11.00
C GLU A 134 22.38 3.28 11.84
N VAL A 135 21.19 3.39 11.24
CA VAL A 135 19.92 3.02 11.88
C VAL A 135 19.88 1.54 12.26
N ALA A 136 20.31 0.64 11.38
CA ALA A 136 20.33 -0.81 11.66
C ALA A 136 21.39 -1.19 12.72
N ILE A 137 22.53 -0.51 12.72
CA ILE A 137 23.61 -0.70 13.71
C ILE A 137 23.12 -0.28 15.10
N SER A 138 22.54 0.92 15.20
CA SER A 138 21.99 1.47 16.45
C SER A 138 20.77 0.68 16.96
N GLY A 139 19.98 0.12 16.03
CA GLY A 139 18.70 -0.51 16.32
C GLY A 139 17.62 0.51 16.66
N TRP A 140 16.35 0.12 16.55
CA TRP A 140 15.22 1.03 16.80
C TRP A 140 15.34 1.72 18.16
N ARG A 141 15.66 0.97 19.22
CA ARG A 141 15.80 1.52 20.58
C ARG A 141 16.96 2.51 20.73
N GLY A 142 17.95 2.48 19.83
CA GLY A 142 19.06 3.41 19.80
C GLY A 142 18.81 4.68 18.97
N VAL A 143 17.67 4.78 18.28
CA VAL A 143 17.32 5.96 17.47
C VAL A 143 16.89 7.13 18.35
N ASP A 144 17.58 8.27 18.19
CA ASP A 144 17.31 9.54 18.86
C ASP A 144 17.00 10.67 17.84
N HIS A 145 16.85 11.90 18.33
CA HIS A 145 16.54 13.04 17.47
C HIS A 145 17.69 13.39 16.50
N ASP A 146 18.94 13.21 16.90
CA ASP A 146 20.10 13.57 16.08
C ASP A 146 20.23 12.61 14.90
N LEU A 147 20.07 11.30 15.14
CA LEU A 147 20.09 10.30 14.07
C LEU A 147 18.92 10.48 13.08
N VAL A 148 17.74 10.85 13.55
CA VAL A 148 16.61 11.13 12.64
C VAL A 148 16.86 12.40 11.83
N ALA A 149 17.29 13.49 12.46
CA ALA A 149 17.54 14.77 11.78
C ALA A 149 18.66 14.68 10.73
N ALA A 150 19.61 13.76 10.88
CA ALA A 150 20.65 13.50 9.90
C ALA A 150 20.10 13.07 8.51
N ALA A 151 18.87 12.59 8.44
CA ALA A 151 18.24 12.18 7.18
C ALA A 151 17.72 13.36 6.34
N ASP A 152 17.44 14.52 6.94
CA ASP A 152 16.68 15.61 6.31
C ASP A 152 17.30 16.08 4.99
N GLN A 153 18.61 16.38 5.00
CA GLN A 153 19.32 16.83 3.81
C GLN A 153 19.35 15.75 2.71
N THR A 154 19.41 14.47 3.11
CA THR A 154 19.39 13.35 2.17
C THR A 154 18.01 13.24 1.52
N VAL A 155 16.92 13.34 2.29
CA VAL A 155 15.55 13.30 1.78
C VAL A 155 15.29 14.47 0.83
N GLU A 156 15.70 15.69 1.20
CA GLU A 156 15.56 16.88 0.35
C GLU A 156 16.27 16.70 -1.01
N ALA A 157 17.53 16.23 -0.98
CA ALA A 157 18.29 15.97 -2.20
C ALA A 157 17.67 14.86 -3.06
N LEU A 158 17.14 13.80 -2.44
CA LEU A 158 16.47 12.72 -3.17
C LEU A 158 15.15 13.18 -3.82
N LEU A 159 14.39 14.07 -3.17
CA LEU A 159 13.14 14.63 -3.73
C LEU A 159 13.40 15.47 -4.99
N ALA A 160 14.54 16.16 -5.04
CA ALA A 160 14.97 16.96 -6.18
C ALA A 160 15.26 16.10 -7.42
N GLU A 161 15.63 14.83 -7.25
CA GLU A 161 15.97 13.90 -8.32
C GLU A 161 14.74 13.03 -8.72
N PRO A 162 14.11 13.24 -9.90
CA PRO A 162 12.88 12.54 -10.28
C PRO A 162 12.99 11.00 -10.23
N GLY A 163 14.14 10.45 -10.64
CA GLY A 163 14.38 9.00 -10.64
C GLY A 163 14.49 8.37 -9.25
N LEU A 164 14.61 9.18 -8.19
CA LEU A 164 14.78 8.75 -6.80
C LEU A 164 13.60 9.09 -5.90
N ARG A 165 12.56 9.76 -6.42
CA ARG A 165 11.39 10.18 -5.62
C ARG A 165 10.70 9.04 -4.89
N ARG A 166 10.70 7.83 -5.45
CA ARG A 166 10.16 6.64 -4.77
C ARG A 166 10.93 6.34 -3.47
N LEU A 167 12.25 6.39 -3.50
CA LEU A 167 13.08 6.24 -2.31
C LEU A 167 12.89 7.45 -1.37
N ALA A 168 12.83 8.66 -1.93
CA ALA A 168 12.68 9.90 -1.18
C ALA A 168 11.39 9.92 -0.34
N VAL A 169 10.24 9.61 -0.94
CA VAL A 169 8.93 9.57 -0.25
C VAL A 169 8.88 8.46 0.79
N LEU A 170 9.50 7.30 0.51
CA LEU A 170 9.60 6.23 1.49
C LEU A 170 10.42 6.65 2.71
N LEU A 171 11.57 7.31 2.49
CA LEU A 171 12.42 7.80 3.56
C LEU A 171 11.77 8.95 4.32
N ASP A 172 11.11 9.89 3.66
CA ASP A 172 10.33 10.98 4.30
C ASP A 172 9.29 10.41 5.27
N GLY A 173 8.50 9.43 4.83
CA GLY A 173 7.54 8.76 5.70
C GLY A 173 8.21 7.99 6.84
N PHE A 174 9.31 7.31 6.57
CA PHE A 174 10.01 6.53 7.60
C PHE A 174 10.67 7.41 8.66
N THR A 175 11.35 8.48 8.26
CA THR A 175 11.97 9.44 9.18
C THR A 175 10.91 10.20 9.97
N ALA A 176 9.76 10.53 9.37
CA ALA A 176 8.63 11.13 10.09
C ALA A 176 8.10 10.20 11.19
N GLU A 177 7.95 8.90 10.93
CA GLU A 177 7.50 7.94 11.95
C GLU A 177 8.51 7.75 13.09
N LEU A 178 9.80 7.67 12.75
CA LEU A 178 10.86 7.60 13.75
C LEU A 178 10.88 8.90 14.57
N GLY A 179 10.83 10.06 13.93
CA GLY A 179 10.84 11.37 14.59
C GLY A 179 9.66 11.57 15.54
N ALA A 180 8.45 11.16 15.15
CA ALA A 180 7.27 11.18 16.01
C ALA A 180 7.38 10.23 17.22
N SER A 181 8.30 9.27 17.15
CA SER A 181 8.53 8.24 18.17
C SER A 181 9.80 8.51 19.00
N CYS A 182 10.57 9.55 18.68
CA CYS A 182 11.85 9.82 19.32
C CYS A 182 11.68 10.47 20.72
N PRO A 183 12.53 10.11 21.71
CA PRO A 183 13.52 9.04 21.65
C PRO A 183 12.85 7.66 21.74
N VAL A 184 13.15 6.78 20.77
CA VAL A 184 12.47 5.48 20.60
C VAL A 184 12.70 4.55 21.80
N ALA A 185 13.82 4.73 22.50
CA ALA A 185 14.13 4.04 23.76
C ALA A 185 12.97 4.09 24.78
N THR A 186 12.16 5.14 24.76
CA THR A 186 11.06 5.39 25.71
C THR A 186 9.72 4.77 25.31
N LEU A 187 9.59 4.22 24.11
CA LEU A 187 8.33 3.62 23.68
C LEU A 187 8.02 2.34 24.46
N ASP A 188 6.77 2.19 24.89
CA ASP A 188 6.31 0.93 25.48
C ASP A 188 6.39 -0.22 24.47
N ARG A 189 5.95 0.04 23.23
CA ARG A 189 5.93 -0.92 22.14
C ARG A 189 6.52 -0.32 20.86
N VAL A 190 7.50 -1.01 20.29
CA VAL A 190 8.09 -0.66 19.00
C VAL A 190 7.30 -1.36 17.88
N PRO A 191 6.90 -0.66 16.81
CA PRO A 191 6.22 -1.28 15.66
C PRO A 191 7.23 -2.00 14.75
N ALA A 192 7.91 -3.02 15.30
CA ALA A 192 9.09 -3.66 14.71
C ALA A 192 8.87 -4.14 13.27
N ARG A 193 7.75 -4.83 13.01
CA ARG A 193 7.36 -5.30 11.67
C ARG A 193 7.32 -4.15 10.67
N ARG A 194 6.57 -3.10 11.00
CA ARG A 194 6.32 -1.94 10.14
C ARG A 194 7.62 -1.23 9.79
N TRP A 195 8.47 -0.95 10.77
CA TRP A 195 9.73 -0.26 10.55
C TRP A 195 10.75 -1.12 9.81
N ALA A 196 10.76 -2.43 10.06
CA ALA A 196 11.57 -3.36 9.28
C ALA A 196 11.11 -3.46 7.82
N ASP A 197 9.81 -3.37 7.52
CA ASP A 197 9.29 -3.31 6.14
C ASP A 197 9.77 -2.05 5.42
N LEU A 198 9.64 -0.88 6.08
CA LEU A 198 10.12 0.41 5.53
C LEU A 198 11.63 0.40 5.29
N TRP A 199 12.40 -0.03 6.29
CA TRP A 199 13.86 -0.11 6.21
C TRP A 199 14.30 -1.08 5.10
N THR A 200 13.74 -2.28 5.06
CA THR A 200 14.06 -3.29 4.03
C THR A 200 13.82 -2.75 2.64
N ARG A 201 12.64 -2.14 2.42
CA ARG A 201 12.30 -1.56 1.12
C ARG A 201 13.21 -0.39 0.76
N ALA A 202 13.56 0.46 1.72
CA ALA A 202 14.47 1.58 1.50
C ALA A 202 15.86 1.08 1.10
N VAL A 203 16.42 0.10 1.83
CA VAL A 203 17.71 -0.52 1.53
C VAL A 203 17.73 -1.07 0.11
N LEU A 204 16.72 -1.85 -0.29
CA LEU A 204 16.65 -2.45 -1.63
C LEU A 204 16.47 -1.39 -2.74
N LEU A 205 15.71 -0.33 -2.48
CA LEU A 205 15.55 0.79 -3.43
C LEU A 205 16.85 1.57 -3.64
N THR A 206 17.77 1.60 -2.67
CA THR A 206 19.08 2.23 -2.86
C THR A 206 19.94 1.52 -3.92
N TRP A 207 19.62 0.28 -4.30
CA TRP A 207 20.33 -0.48 -5.34
C TRP A 207 19.65 -0.45 -6.70
N ARG A 208 18.37 -0.03 -6.77
CA ARG A 208 17.56 -0.01 -8.01
C ARG A 208 17.22 1.40 -8.48
N SER A 209 18.08 2.36 -8.19
CA SER A 209 17.93 3.76 -8.59
C SER A 209 17.58 3.88 -10.09
N GLY A 210 16.40 4.43 -10.41
CA GLY A 210 16.02 4.76 -11.78
C GLY A 210 15.36 3.66 -12.63
N ALA A 211 14.99 2.50 -12.07
CA ALA A 211 14.22 1.51 -12.83
C ALA A 211 12.76 1.97 -13.02
N THR A 212 12.49 2.73 -14.10
CA THR A 212 11.11 2.99 -14.53
C THR A 212 10.55 1.73 -15.17
N SER A 213 9.46 1.20 -14.62
CA SER A 213 8.75 0.07 -15.22
C SER A 213 8.36 0.42 -16.66
N SER A 214 8.55 -0.52 -17.57
CA SER A 214 8.01 -0.41 -18.92
C SER A 214 6.49 -0.17 -18.84
N ALA A 215 6.01 0.77 -19.63
CA ALA A 215 4.59 1.11 -19.70
C ALA A 215 4.12 1.07 -21.15
N THR A 216 2.92 0.55 -21.35
CA THR A 216 2.30 0.40 -22.67
C THR A 216 1.11 1.35 -22.77
N ALA A 217 0.96 2.05 -23.89
CA ALA A 217 -0.21 2.88 -24.12
C ALA A 217 -1.45 2.00 -24.31
N VAL A 218 -2.53 2.31 -23.60
CA VAL A 218 -3.81 1.60 -23.68
C VAL A 218 -4.96 2.58 -23.85
N SER A 219 -5.96 2.16 -24.64
CA SER A 219 -7.22 2.87 -24.83
C SER A 219 -8.38 1.91 -24.56
N GLY A 220 -9.50 2.42 -24.08
CA GLY A 220 -10.68 1.61 -23.75
C GLY A 220 -11.57 2.24 -22.70
N ARG A 221 -12.46 1.43 -22.13
CA ARG A 221 -13.43 1.86 -21.12
C ARG A 221 -12.95 1.44 -19.73
N LEU A 222 -12.75 2.42 -18.87
CA LEU A 222 -12.38 2.25 -17.47
C LEU A 222 -13.63 2.29 -16.59
N LEU A 223 -13.79 1.27 -15.74
CA LEU A 223 -14.92 1.09 -14.83
C LEU A 223 -14.44 1.12 -13.38
N PRO A 224 -14.54 2.26 -12.69
CA PRO A 224 -14.19 2.35 -11.27
C PRO A 224 -15.04 1.41 -10.41
N LEU A 225 -14.37 0.62 -9.57
CA LEU A 225 -14.98 -0.22 -8.55
C LEU A 225 -15.07 0.53 -7.21
N GLY A 226 -14.07 1.34 -6.89
CA GLY A 226 -14.01 2.09 -5.64
C GLY A 226 -12.63 2.70 -5.43
N VAL A 227 -12.47 3.44 -4.34
CA VAL A 227 -11.24 4.17 -4.02
C VAL A 227 -10.85 3.95 -2.57
N ASP A 228 -9.59 3.57 -2.33
CA ASP A 228 -8.95 3.59 -1.02
C ASP A 228 -8.19 4.91 -0.88
N LEU A 229 -8.31 5.59 0.27
CA LEU A 229 -7.65 6.86 0.52
C LEU A 229 -6.59 6.66 1.60
N HIS A 230 -5.33 6.87 1.22
CA HIS A 230 -4.19 6.79 2.11
C HIS A 230 -3.79 8.19 2.56
N GLU A 231 -3.90 8.48 3.85
CA GLU A 231 -3.50 9.76 4.42
C GLU A 231 -2.24 9.60 5.28
N HIS A 232 -1.24 10.44 5.01
CA HIS A 232 -0.05 10.64 5.83
C HIS A 232 0.00 12.11 6.29
N GLY A 233 0.83 12.46 7.27
CA GLY A 233 0.97 13.86 7.71
C GLY A 233 1.40 14.81 6.58
N THR A 234 2.22 14.31 5.65
CA THR A 234 2.82 15.10 4.55
C THR A 234 2.23 14.83 3.17
N ALA A 235 1.37 13.82 3.03
CA ALA A 235 0.86 13.39 1.73
C ALA A 235 -0.51 12.73 1.82
N VAL A 236 -1.25 12.75 0.71
CA VAL A 236 -2.45 11.94 0.52
C VAL A 236 -2.40 11.26 -0.83
N GLN A 237 -2.92 10.03 -0.90
CA GLN A 237 -3.11 9.29 -2.14
C GLN A 237 -4.53 8.74 -2.23
N ALA A 238 -5.19 8.96 -3.37
CA ALA A 238 -6.37 8.20 -3.76
C ALA A 238 -5.94 7.07 -4.70
N GLN A 239 -6.19 5.83 -4.29
CA GLN A 239 -5.96 4.63 -5.09
C GLN A 239 -7.32 4.06 -5.54
N VAL A 240 -7.63 4.27 -6.81
CA VAL A 240 -8.84 3.75 -7.45
C VAL A 240 -8.58 2.34 -7.96
N HIS A 241 -9.43 1.40 -7.59
CA HIS A 241 -9.47 0.06 -8.18
C HIS A 241 -10.51 0.05 -9.29
N ALA A 242 -10.16 -0.48 -10.46
CA ALA A 242 -11.03 -0.45 -11.63
C ALA A 242 -10.87 -1.68 -12.52
N VAL A 243 -11.83 -1.88 -13.41
CA VAL A 243 -11.72 -2.81 -14.54
C VAL A 243 -11.53 -2.00 -15.82
N LEU A 244 -10.54 -2.37 -16.63
CA LEU A 244 -10.28 -1.80 -17.94
C LEU A 244 -10.73 -2.77 -19.04
N GLU A 245 -11.66 -2.32 -19.88
CA GLU A 245 -12.15 -3.01 -21.06
C GLU A 245 -11.47 -2.40 -22.30
N ALA A 246 -10.50 -3.11 -22.89
CA ALA A 246 -9.83 -2.69 -24.12
C ALA A 246 -10.30 -3.53 -25.31
N ALA A 247 -10.45 -2.91 -26.48
CA ALA A 247 -10.92 -3.61 -27.68
C ALA A 247 -9.96 -4.76 -28.06
N GLY A 248 -10.51 -5.96 -28.24
CA GLY A 248 -9.75 -7.14 -28.65
C GLY A 248 -8.83 -7.75 -27.58
N ALA A 249 -8.95 -7.32 -26.31
CA ALA A 249 -8.20 -7.87 -25.18
C ALA A 249 -9.13 -8.29 -24.05
N PRO A 250 -8.75 -9.26 -23.19
CA PRO A 250 -9.51 -9.56 -21.99
C PRO A 250 -9.56 -8.33 -21.07
N ALA A 251 -10.66 -8.22 -20.32
CA ALA A 251 -10.79 -7.20 -19.28
C ALA A 251 -9.66 -7.35 -18.25
N ARG A 252 -9.11 -6.23 -17.79
CA ARG A 252 -7.97 -6.22 -16.86
C ARG A 252 -8.34 -5.50 -15.57
N ARG A 253 -7.86 -6.02 -14.44
CA ARG A 253 -7.87 -5.29 -13.18
C ARG A 253 -6.73 -4.28 -13.21
N VAL A 254 -7.06 -3.01 -12.98
CA VAL A 254 -6.08 -1.92 -12.95
C VAL A 254 -6.25 -1.08 -11.69
N ARG A 255 -5.18 -0.40 -11.31
CA ARG A 255 -5.17 0.62 -10.26
C ARG A 255 -4.84 1.97 -10.86
N VAL A 256 -5.51 3.02 -10.39
CA VAL A 256 -5.16 4.41 -10.69
C VAL A 256 -4.80 5.07 -9.37
N SER A 257 -3.55 5.52 -9.22
CA SER A 257 -3.10 6.23 -8.03
C SER A 257 -2.79 7.69 -8.39
N VAL A 258 -3.46 8.62 -7.71
CA VAL A 258 -3.13 10.05 -7.73
C VAL A 258 -2.76 10.51 -6.34
N SER A 259 -1.76 11.39 -6.23
CA SER A 259 -1.23 11.80 -4.92
C SER A 259 -0.90 13.27 -4.90
N ALA A 260 -1.02 13.88 -3.72
CA ALA A 260 -0.66 15.27 -3.49
C ALA A 260 0.07 15.40 -2.15
N ALA A 261 1.03 16.32 -2.10
CA ALA A 261 1.59 16.78 -0.84
C ALA A 261 0.52 17.56 -0.05
N LYS A 262 0.53 17.40 1.27
CA LYS A 262 -0.34 18.15 2.18
C LYS A 262 0.42 18.48 3.47
N VAL A 263 -0.19 19.31 4.30
CA VAL A 263 0.23 19.48 5.70
C VAL A 263 -0.73 18.68 6.59
N ASP A 264 -0.27 18.32 7.78
CA ASP A 264 -0.96 17.47 8.74
C ASP A 264 -2.36 17.97 9.15
N THR A 265 -2.56 19.29 9.12
CA THR A 265 -3.84 19.95 9.41
C THR A 265 -4.90 19.77 8.32
N ILE A 266 -4.54 19.33 7.10
CA ILE A 266 -5.49 19.01 6.04
C ILE A 266 -5.98 17.58 6.28
N VAL A 267 -7.17 17.43 6.87
CA VAL A 267 -7.76 16.13 7.22
C VAL A 267 -9.22 16.04 6.79
N GLY A 268 -9.78 14.83 6.81
CA GLY A 268 -11.20 14.60 6.51
C GLY A 268 -11.55 15.05 5.08
N PRO A 269 -12.74 15.65 4.85
CA PRO A 269 -13.18 16.01 3.50
C PRO A 269 -12.23 16.95 2.74
N ALA A 270 -11.41 17.75 3.44
CA ALA A 270 -10.44 18.64 2.80
C ALA A 270 -9.32 17.88 2.07
N ALA A 271 -9.09 16.60 2.40
CA ALA A 271 -8.12 15.76 1.73
C ALA A 271 -8.43 15.57 0.23
N TRP A 272 -9.70 15.60 -0.19
CA TRP A 272 -10.07 15.54 -1.61
C TRP A 272 -9.69 16.82 -2.38
N GLN A 273 -9.70 17.98 -1.72
CA GLN A 273 -9.44 19.26 -2.37
C GLN A 273 -7.99 19.40 -2.85
N VAL A 274 -7.04 18.76 -2.15
CA VAL A 274 -5.63 18.77 -2.60
C VAL A 274 -5.42 17.92 -3.86
N LEU A 275 -6.32 16.98 -4.16
CA LEU A 275 -6.32 16.16 -5.37
C LEU A 275 -7.04 16.83 -6.56
N GLY A 276 -7.45 18.11 -6.43
CA GLY A 276 -8.25 18.83 -7.41
C GLY A 276 -7.61 19.04 -8.80
N GLU A 277 -6.34 18.64 -8.99
CA GLU A 277 -5.68 18.61 -10.31
C GLU A 277 -6.17 17.46 -11.21
N HIS A 278 -7.06 16.59 -10.71
CA HIS A 278 -7.63 15.44 -11.43
C HIS A 278 -9.16 15.50 -11.52
N PRO A 279 -9.75 16.58 -12.08
CA PRO A 279 -11.19 16.80 -12.02
C PRO A 279 -12.01 15.71 -12.73
N ARG A 280 -11.53 15.10 -13.82
CA ARG A 280 -12.25 14.00 -14.48
C ARG A 280 -12.28 12.74 -13.63
N LEU A 281 -11.16 12.38 -13.00
CA LEU A 281 -11.14 11.23 -12.08
C LEU A 281 -12.07 11.45 -10.88
N LEU A 282 -11.96 12.61 -10.22
CA LEU A 282 -12.76 12.91 -9.03
C LEU A 282 -14.26 12.94 -9.35
N LYS A 283 -14.64 13.53 -10.48
CA LYS A 283 -16.04 13.55 -10.91
C LYS A 283 -16.56 12.17 -11.27
N ALA A 284 -15.75 11.33 -11.92
CA ALA A 284 -16.16 9.95 -12.22
C ALA A 284 -16.38 9.11 -10.96
N LEU A 285 -15.58 9.34 -9.91
CA LEU A 285 -15.77 8.68 -8.61
C LEU A 285 -17.06 9.15 -7.92
N ALA A 286 -17.28 10.46 -7.86
CA ALA A 286 -18.44 11.06 -7.19
C ALA A 286 -19.77 10.76 -7.88
N ASP A 287 -19.77 10.75 -9.22
CA ASP A 287 -20.99 10.55 -10.03
C ASP A 287 -21.15 9.12 -10.55
N HIS A 288 -20.23 8.22 -10.18
CA HIS A 288 -20.19 6.82 -10.62
C HIS A 288 -20.23 6.66 -12.14
N LEU A 289 -19.28 7.30 -12.81
CA LEU A 289 -19.17 7.29 -14.27
C LEU A 289 -18.07 6.34 -14.73
N ALA A 290 -18.31 5.69 -15.87
CA ALA A 290 -17.21 5.13 -16.66
C ALA A 290 -16.36 6.26 -17.23
N LEU A 291 -15.12 5.94 -17.59
CA LEU A 291 -14.21 6.84 -18.28
C LEU A 291 -13.73 6.17 -19.57
N GLU A 292 -13.88 6.86 -20.70
CA GLU A 292 -13.24 6.46 -21.95
C GLU A 292 -11.81 7.00 -21.94
N ILE A 293 -10.81 6.13 -21.93
CA ILE A 293 -9.39 6.51 -21.90
C ILE A 293 -8.75 6.32 -23.27
N ASP A 294 -7.84 7.21 -23.63
CA ASP A 294 -7.10 7.15 -24.89
C ASP A 294 -5.59 7.31 -24.69
N GLY A 295 -4.84 6.25 -25.01
CA GLY A 295 -3.37 6.27 -24.99
C GLY A 295 -2.75 6.44 -23.61
N MET A 296 -3.47 6.10 -22.54
CA MET A 296 -2.99 6.21 -21.17
C MET A 296 -1.94 5.12 -20.88
N ALA A 297 -0.89 5.43 -20.12
CA ALA A 297 0.20 4.49 -19.90
C ALA A 297 -0.15 3.46 -18.82
N LEU A 298 -0.13 2.17 -19.16
CA LEU A 298 -0.34 1.04 -18.24
C LEU A 298 0.98 0.31 -17.99
N THR A 299 1.38 0.23 -16.73
CA THR A 299 2.56 -0.53 -16.30
C THR A 299 2.28 -2.04 -16.28
N ALA A 300 3.33 -2.85 -16.31
CA ALA A 300 3.19 -4.30 -16.16
C ALA A 300 2.65 -4.74 -14.78
N SER A 301 2.72 -3.88 -13.76
CA SER A 301 2.13 -4.09 -12.43
C SER A 301 0.63 -3.82 -12.37
N GLY A 302 0.02 -3.36 -13.48
CA GLY A 302 -1.39 -3.03 -13.55
C GLY A 302 -1.72 -1.61 -13.05
N ASP A 303 -0.72 -0.74 -12.93
CA ASP A 303 -0.93 0.66 -12.57
C ASP A 303 -1.12 1.50 -13.83
N LEU A 304 -2.27 2.15 -13.94
CA LEU A 304 -2.61 3.05 -15.01
C LEU A 304 -2.21 4.47 -14.60
N ILE A 305 -1.20 5.02 -15.27
CA ILE A 305 -0.64 6.33 -14.99
C ILE A 305 -1.63 7.40 -15.44
N TRP A 306 -2.33 7.99 -14.48
CA TRP A 306 -3.41 8.93 -14.74
C TRP A 306 -2.92 10.21 -15.42
N ARG A 307 -3.60 10.58 -16.50
CA ARG A 307 -3.52 11.90 -17.12
C ARG A 307 -4.93 12.34 -17.50
N ASP A 308 -5.41 13.39 -16.85
CA ASP A 308 -6.81 13.83 -16.96
C ASP A 308 -7.20 14.16 -18.40
N GLU A 309 -6.27 14.75 -19.16
CA GLU A 309 -6.40 15.09 -20.58
C GLU A 309 -6.67 13.88 -21.51
N HIS A 310 -6.31 12.67 -21.08
CA HIS A 310 -6.47 11.41 -21.82
C HIS A 310 -7.74 10.63 -21.43
N ALA A 311 -8.69 11.25 -20.72
CA ALA A 311 -9.92 10.60 -20.28
C ALA A 311 -11.16 11.44 -20.59
N GLU A 312 -12.23 10.84 -21.09
CA GLU A 312 -13.54 11.49 -21.26
C GLU A 312 -14.62 10.76 -20.44
N PHE A 313 -15.67 11.48 -20.04
CA PHE A 313 -16.77 10.86 -19.31
C PHE A 313 -17.55 9.91 -20.22
N GLY A 314 -17.69 8.66 -19.78
CA GLY A 314 -18.61 7.69 -20.35
C GLY A 314 -20.00 7.76 -19.70
N GLY A 315 -20.79 6.72 -19.93
CA GLY A 315 -22.08 6.54 -19.24
C GLY A 315 -21.93 6.17 -17.76
N ALA A 316 -23.05 6.14 -17.04
CA ALA A 316 -23.09 5.66 -15.66
C ALA A 316 -22.55 4.23 -15.55
N ALA A 317 -21.79 3.98 -14.49
CA ALA A 317 -21.20 2.70 -14.14
C ALA A 317 -21.46 2.39 -12.67
N ASP A 318 -22.47 1.57 -12.39
CA ASP A 318 -22.73 1.06 -11.04
C ASP A 318 -21.54 0.16 -10.61
N PRO A 319 -20.82 0.50 -9.52
CA PRO A 319 -19.66 -0.27 -9.09
C PRO A 319 -20.02 -1.70 -8.61
N PHE A 320 -21.19 -1.90 -8.01
CA PHE A 320 -21.66 -3.23 -7.61
C PHE A 320 -22.04 -4.08 -8.83
N ALA A 321 -22.68 -3.49 -9.84
CA ALA A 321 -22.98 -4.18 -11.09
C ALA A 321 -21.68 -4.57 -11.83
N THR A 322 -20.72 -3.64 -11.89
CA THR A 322 -19.39 -3.87 -12.47
C THR A 322 -18.66 -4.99 -11.73
N ALA A 323 -18.64 -4.96 -10.39
CA ALA A 323 -18.02 -5.99 -9.57
C ALA A 323 -18.69 -7.36 -9.71
N ARG A 324 -20.00 -7.41 -10.00
CA ARG A 324 -20.70 -8.67 -10.21
C ARG A 324 -20.42 -9.29 -11.58
N VAL A 325 -20.29 -8.46 -12.62
CA VAL A 325 -20.22 -8.92 -14.01
C VAL A 325 -18.78 -9.01 -14.52
N ALA A 326 -17.99 -7.94 -14.35
CA ALA A 326 -16.71 -7.80 -15.01
C ALA A 326 -15.52 -8.26 -14.15
N LEU A 327 -15.58 -8.03 -12.83
CA LEU A 327 -14.49 -8.36 -11.91
C LEU A 327 -14.11 -9.86 -11.88
N PRO A 328 -15.05 -10.84 -11.91
CA PRO A 328 -14.69 -12.26 -11.89
C PRO A 328 -13.85 -12.70 -13.09
N THR A 329 -14.03 -12.07 -14.24
CA THR A 329 -13.32 -12.40 -15.49
C THR A 329 -12.12 -11.48 -15.76
N ALA A 330 -11.88 -10.49 -14.90
CA ALA A 330 -10.84 -9.50 -15.13
C ALA A 330 -9.46 -10.05 -14.69
N VAL A 331 -8.53 -10.10 -15.63
CA VAL A 331 -7.16 -10.60 -15.41
C VAL A 331 -6.38 -9.58 -14.57
N ALA A 332 -5.77 -9.99 -13.46
CA ALA A 332 -4.83 -9.11 -12.75
C ALA A 332 -3.45 -9.14 -13.36
N ALA A 333 -2.71 -8.04 -13.21
CA ALA A 333 -1.28 -8.03 -13.43
C ALA A 333 -0.53 -8.89 -12.40
N ALA A 334 0.65 -9.36 -12.80
CA ALA A 334 1.62 -9.94 -11.88
C ALA A 334 2.19 -8.88 -10.93
N THR A 335 2.45 -9.26 -9.67
CA THR A 335 3.08 -8.37 -8.69
C THR A 335 4.60 -8.31 -8.93
N PRO A 336 5.19 -7.11 -9.14
CA PRO A 336 6.64 -6.95 -9.26
C PRO A 336 7.37 -7.44 -8.02
N ALA A 337 8.58 -7.99 -8.18
CA ALA A 337 9.29 -8.65 -7.09
C ALA A 337 9.47 -7.80 -5.82
N LEU A 338 9.75 -6.49 -5.94
CA LEU A 338 9.90 -5.59 -4.78
C LEU A 338 8.58 -5.11 -4.16
N ASP A 339 7.45 -5.47 -4.76
CA ASP A 339 6.12 -5.14 -4.28
C ASP A 339 5.40 -6.36 -3.71
N ARG A 340 6.06 -7.53 -3.71
CA ARG A 340 5.59 -8.76 -3.07
C ARG A 340 5.82 -8.68 -1.56
N ASP A 341 4.87 -8.08 -0.88
CA ASP A 341 4.79 -8.03 0.58
C ASP A 341 3.33 -8.28 0.99
N PRO A 342 3.04 -9.12 2.00
CA PRO A 342 1.67 -9.39 2.43
C PRO A 342 0.88 -8.12 2.78
N VAL A 343 1.54 -7.07 3.29
CA VAL A 343 0.87 -5.80 3.64
C VAL A 343 0.31 -5.06 2.42
N HIS A 344 0.82 -5.37 1.22
CA HIS A 344 0.39 -4.79 -0.05
C HIS A 344 -0.77 -5.55 -0.71
N LEU A 345 -1.19 -6.69 -0.15
CA LEU A 345 -2.38 -7.39 -0.63
C LEU A 345 -3.63 -6.52 -0.45
N ALA A 346 -4.31 -6.28 -1.57
CA ALA A 346 -5.47 -5.40 -1.68
C ALA A 346 -6.36 -5.86 -2.84
N GLU A 347 -6.95 -7.04 -2.68
CA GLU A 347 -7.67 -7.73 -3.75
C GLU A 347 -9.16 -7.37 -3.74
N PRO A 348 -9.70 -6.67 -4.76
CA PRO A 348 -11.11 -6.25 -4.75
C PRO A 348 -12.03 -7.46 -4.79
N VAL A 349 -13.03 -7.53 -3.91
CA VAL A 349 -14.02 -8.61 -3.82
C VAL A 349 -15.43 -8.04 -3.60
N LEU A 350 -16.44 -8.70 -4.15
CA LEU A 350 -17.85 -8.42 -3.89
C LEU A 350 -18.40 -9.51 -2.98
N LEU A 351 -18.87 -9.13 -1.79
CA LEU A 351 -19.56 -10.02 -0.85
C LEU A 351 -21.00 -9.57 -0.67
N GLU A 352 -21.94 -10.52 -0.71
CA GLU A 352 -23.38 -10.27 -0.65
C GLU A 352 -24.08 -11.25 0.28
N GLY A 353 -25.23 -10.85 0.83
CA GLY A 353 -26.09 -11.72 1.63
C GLY A 353 -25.58 -12.01 3.04
N TYR A 354 -24.60 -11.26 3.52
CA TYR A 354 -24.00 -11.42 4.84
C TYR A 354 -24.74 -10.63 5.93
N ARG A 355 -24.29 -10.83 7.17
CA ARG A 355 -24.59 -9.95 8.32
C ARG A 355 -23.29 -9.51 8.99
N VAL A 356 -23.28 -8.32 9.57
CA VAL A 356 -22.13 -7.87 10.38
C VAL A 356 -22.39 -8.13 11.85
N ARG A 357 -21.46 -8.80 12.53
CA ARG A 357 -21.47 -9.00 13.99
C ARG A 357 -20.06 -8.87 14.54
N GLU A 358 -19.94 -8.13 15.65
CA GLU A 358 -18.67 -7.97 16.37
C GLU A 358 -17.50 -7.51 15.49
N GLY A 359 -17.77 -6.64 14.50
CA GLY A 359 -16.75 -6.18 13.57
C GLY A 359 -16.31 -7.19 12.52
N ALA A 360 -17.04 -8.30 12.34
CA ALA A 360 -16.82 -9.28 11.30
C ALA A 360 -18.06 -9.47 10.42
N LEU A 361 -17.82 -9.81 9.17
CA LEU A 361 -18.84 -10.26 8.22
C LEU A 361 -19.09 -11.75 8.43
N GLU A 362 -20.35 -12.14 8.63
CA GLU A 362 -20.81 -13.53 8.76
C GLU A 362 -21.65 -13.94 7.54
N LEU A 363 -21.24 -15.00 6.86
CA LEU A 363 -21.97 -15.61 5.74
C LEU A 363 -21.90 -17.13 5.86
N ASP A 364 -23.05 -17.79 6.01
CA ASP A 364 -23.18 -19.25 6.10
C ASP A 364 -22.19 -19.90 7.10
N GLY A 365 -21.99 -19.27 8.26
CA GLY A 365 -21.09 -19.74 9.32
C GLY A 365 -19.61 -19.38 9.12
N GLN A 366 -19.23 -18.79 7.99
CA GLN A 366 -17.89 -18.26 7.76
C GLN A 366 -17.78 -16.83 8.26
N ARG A 367 -16.60 -16.46 8.77
CA ARG A 367 -16.31 -15.11 9.29
C ARG A 367 -15.10 -14.51 8.59
N VAL A 368 -15.19 -13.24 8.22
CA VAL A 368 -14.04 -12.43 7.77
C VAL A 368 -14.05 -11.12 8.54
N ALA A 369 -12.92 -10.74 9.13
CA ALA A 369 -12.80 -9.51 9.89
C ALA A 369 -13.01 -8.28 8.99
N LEU A 370 -13.66 -7.24 9.50
CA LEU A 370 -13.77 -5.96 8.79
C LEU A 370 -12.72 -4.99 9.33
N ASP A 371 -11.95 -4.40 8.42
CA ASP A 371 -11.01 -3.33 8.73
C ASP A 371 -11.76 -2.00 8.91
N LEU A 372 -12.40 -1.84 10.08
CA LEU A 372 -13.23 -0.70 10.43
C LEU A 372 -12.45 0.48 11.01
N ASP A 373 -11.20 0.24 11.41
CA ASP A 373 -10.35 1.26 12.04
C ASP A 373 -9.63 2.12 10.99
N HIS A 374 -9.46 1.60 9.77
CA HIS A 374 -8.87 2.33 8.64
C HIS A 374 -9.91 2.84 7.63
N LEU A 375 -11.18 3.01 8.03
CA LEU A 375 -12.15 3.67 7.17
C LEU A 375 -11.75 5.14 6.96
N PRO A 376 -11.71 5.65 5.72
CA PRO A 376 -11.23 7.00 5.46
C PRO A 376 -12.19 8.03 6.04
N SER A 377 -11.66 8.90 6.91
CA SER A 377 -12.41 10.02 7.49
C SER A 377 -12.92 11.03 6.45
N ALA A 378 -12.32 10.99 5.26
CA ALA A 378 -12.65 11.83 4.11
C ALA A 378 -13.83 11.32 3.27
N GLY A 379 -14.49 10.23 3.64
CA GLY A 379 -15.61 9.66 2.89
C GLY A 379 -16.88 9.43 3.73
N PRO A 380 -18.00 9.05 3.10
CA PRO A 380 -19.27 8.78 3.79
C PRO A 380 -19.31 7.41 4.48
N LEU A 381 -18.29 6.56 4.30
CA LEU A 381 -18.21 5.24 4.90
C LEU A 381 -17.98 5.36 6.41
N THR A 382 -18.98 4.97 7.19
CA THR A 382 -18.91 4.95 8.65
C THR A 382 -19.05 3.53 9.17
N ARG A 383 -18.51 3.26 10.37
CA ARG A 383 -18.73 1.98 11.07
C ARG A 383 -20.21 1.59 11.11
N ALA A 384 -21.10 2.54 11.39
CA ALA A 384 -22.54 2.31 11.44
C ALA A 384 -23.12 1.93 10.07
N ALA A 385 -22.68 2.58 8.99
CA ALA A 385 -23.10 2.25 7.63
C ALA A 385 -22.65 0.85 7.21
N VAL A 386 -21.39 0.49 7.51
CA VAL A 386 -20.84 -0.84 7.22
C VAL A 386 -21.58 -1.91 8.03
N THR A 387 -21.80 -1.70 9.34
CA THR A 387 -22.53 -2.67 10.17
C THR A 387 -23.96 -2.91 9.71
N ALA A 388 -24.63 -1.89 9.14
CA ALA A 388 -26.00 -2.00 8.64
C ALA A 388 -26.12 -2.55 7.20
N SER A 389 -25.00 -2.84 6.55
CA SER A 389 -24.97 -3.27 5.14
C SER A 389 -25.23 -4.77 4.97
N THR A 390 -25.65 -5.14 3.76
CA THR A 390 -25.86 -6.54 3.34
C THR A 390 -25.05 -6.91 2.11
N THR A 391 -24.38 -5.93 1.51
CA THR A 391 -23.51 -6.07 0.34
C THR A 391 -22.32 -5.11 0.50
N CYS A 392 -21.11 -5.60 0.26
CA CYS A 392 -19.86 -4.87 0.40
C CYS A 392 -18.99 -5.16 -0.81
N LEU A 393 -18.50 -4.10 -1.43
CA LEU A 393 -17.36 -4.13 -2.33
C LEU A 393 -16.17 -3.62 -1.52
N GLY A 394 -15.17 -4.47 -1.35
CA GLY A 394 -14.02 -4.15 -0.48
C GLY A 394 -12.73 -4.76 -0.98
N LEU A 395 -11.64 -4.40 -0.32
CA LEU A 395 -10.31 -4.95 -0.56
C LEU A 395 -10.05 -6.05 0.45
N LEU A 396 -9.84 -7.26 -0.03
CA LEU A 396 -9.34 -8.36 0.79
C LEU A 396 -7.85 -8.10 1.07
N ARG A 397 -7.49 -8.04 2.35
CA ARG A 397 -6.15 -7.73 2.85
C ARG A 397 -5.69 -8.83 3.80
N TRP A 398 -4.38 -8.98 3.93
CA TRP A 398 -3.81 -9.83 4.97
C TRP A 398 -3.24 -8.96 6.08
N ASP A 399 -3.77 -9.12 7.29
CA ASP A 399 -3.26 -8.45 8.48
C ASP A 399 -3.31 -9.39 9.69
N SER A 400 -2.46 -9.15 10.68
CA SER A 400 -2.51 -9.85 11.99
C SER A 400 -2.59 -11.39 11.93
N GLY A 401 -2.09 -12.01 10.85
CA GLY A 401 -2.13 -13.46 10.64
C GLY A 401 -3.46 -14.00 10.08
N GLY A 402 -4.32 -13.16 9.51
CA GLY A 402 -5.57 -13.56 8.88
C GLY A 402 -6.03 -12.63 7.75
N TRP A 403 -7.06 -13.06 7.02
CA TRP A 403 -7.71 -12.24 6.00
C TRP A 403 -8.71 -11.27 6.65
N SER A 404 -8.63 -10.00 6.23
CA SER A 404 -9.57 -8.93 6.58
C SER A 404 -10.13 -8.28 5.31
N LEU A 405 -11.27 -7.59 5.46
CA LEU A 405 -11.93 -6.87 4.39
C LEU A 405 -12.00 -5.38 4.73
N ARG A 406 -11.34 -4.55 3.92
CA ARG A 406 -11.48 -3.09 3.96
C ARG A 406 -12.59 -2.63 3.01
N PRO A 407 -13.71 -2.06 3.51
CA PRO A 407 -14.80 -1.61 2.65
C PRO A 407 -14.40 -0.45 1.74
N LEU A 408 -14.74 -0.53 0.45
CA LEU A 408 -14.68 0.57 -0.53
C LEU A 408 -16.06 1.14 -0.85
N ALA A 409 -17.08 0.29 -0.79
CA ALA A 409 -18.47 0.66 -0.92
C ALA A 409 -19.38 -0.34 -0.19
N VAL A 410 -20.51 0.14 0.33
CA VAL A 410 -21.51 -0.71 0.97
C VAL A 410 -22.91 -0.37 0.48
N ARG A 411 -23.77 -1.39 0.37
CA ARG A 411 -25.19 -1.26 0.08
C ARG A 411 -26.00 -1.75 1.28
N LYS A 412 -26.94 -0.91 1.72
CA LYS A 412 -27.84 -1.18 2.87
C LYS A 412 -29.28 -0.85 2.50
N LYS A 413 -30.23 -1.36 3.29
CA LYS A 413 -31.65 -1.03 3.14
C LYS A 413 -32.08 0.11 4.04
N VAL A 414 -32.75 1.11 3.47
CA VAL A 414 -33.40 2.20 4.21
C VAL A 414 -34.84 2.30 3.73
N LYS A 415 -35.80 2.08 4.64
CA LYS A 415 -37.25 2.09 4.33
C LYS A 415 -37.63 1.22 3.12
N GLY A 416 -36.94 0.09 2.95
CA GLY A 416 -37.19 -0.86 1.87
C GLY A 416 -36.47 -0.58 0.54
N ALA A 417 -35.83 0.59 0.40
CA ALA A 417 -35.01 0.93 -0.75
C ALA A 417 -33.53 0.64 -0.47
N ASP A 418 -32.79 0.23 -1.51
CA ASP A 418 -31.34 0.11 -1.44
C ASP A 418 -30.70 1.50 -1.47
N VAL A 419 -29.71 1.70 -0.61
CA VAL A 419 -28.92 2.93 -0.50
C VAL A 419 -27.45 2.52 -0.50
N ASP A 420 -26.73 3.11 -1.45
CA ASP A 420 -25.31 2.87 -1.65
C ASP A 420 -24.49 4.00 -1.04
N LEU A 421 -23.31 3.65 -0.55
CA LEU A 421 -22.32 4.59 -0.04
C LEU A 421 -20.96 4.14 -0.55
N HIS A 422 -20.23 5.01 -1.24
CA HIS A 422 -18.91 4.73 -1.77
C HIS A 422 -17.87 5.67 -1.16
N GLY A 423 -16.64 5.20 -0.99
CA GLY A 423 -15.53 6.03 -0.48
C GLY A 423 -15.30 7.30 -1.30
N GLY A 424 -15.62 7.26 -2.60
CA GLY A 424 -15.45 8.36 -3.55
C GLY A 424 -16.61 9.37 -3.64
N ASP A 425 -17.73 9.19 -2.94
CA ASP A 425 -18.89 10.09 -3.05
C ASP A 425 -18.56 11.54 -2.68
N TRP A 426 -17.52 11.75 -1.87
CA TRP A 426 -17.07 13.07 -1.42
C TRP A 426 -15.90 13.63 -2.23
N ALA A 427 -15.51 12.97 -3.34
CA ALA A 427 -14.39 13.40 -4.19
C ALA A 427 -14.58 14.80 -4.79
N CYS A 428 -15.83 15.23 -5.02
CA CYS A 428 -16.18 16.59 -5.45
C CYS A 428 -16.73 17.48 -4.30
N GLY A 429 -16.51 17.06 -3.05
CA GLY A 429 -17.00 17.74 -1.84
C GLY A 429 -18.05 16.91 -1.08
N PRO A 430 -18.22 17.16 0.23
CA PRO A 430 -19.12 16.37 1.05
C PRO A 430 -20.59 16.57 0.64
N THR A 431 -21.36 15.48 0.69
CA THR A 431 -22.80 15.49 0.40
C THR A 431 -23.66 15.53 1.66
N ASP A 432 -23.10 15.25 2.84
CA ASP A 432 -23.81 15.33 4.12
C ASP A 432 -24.03 16.80 4.55
N PRO A 433 -25.29 17.24 4.79
CA PRO A 433 -25.58 18.63 5.16
C PRO A 433 -24.86 19.14 6.42
N LYS A 434 -24.60 18.27 7.41
CA LYS A 434 -23.87 18.65 8.64
C LYS A 434 -22.41 18.90 8.33
N VAL A 435 -21.80 18.06 7.49
CA VAL A 435 -20.40 18.18 7.08
C VAL A 435 -20.22 19.42 6.19
N VAL A 436 -21.11 19.64 5.22
CA VAL A 436 -21.14 20.86 4.40
C VAL A 436 -21.22 22.11 5.27
N LYS A 437 -22.12 22.14 6.25
CA LYS A 437 -22.26 23.27 7.18
C LYS A 437 -21.01 23.48 8.03
N ALA A 438 -20.37 22.40 8.48
CA ALA A 438 -19.14 22.49 9.25
C ALA A 438 -18.00 23.08 8.41
N GLN A 439 -17.84 22.61 7.17
CA GLN A 439 -16.80 23.08 6.25
C GLN A 439 -17.02 24.56 5.85
N ALA A 440 -18.26 24.96 5.60
CA ALA A 440 -18.61 26.36 5.32
C ALA A 440 -18.24 27.30 6.48
N LYS A 441 -18.29 26.82 7.74
CA LYS A 441 -17.91 27.60 8.92
C LYS A 441 -16.39 27.75 9.06
N THR A 442 -15.62 26.74 8.67
CA THR A 442 -14.15 26.73 8.80
C THR A 442 -13.43 27.39 7.63
N GLY A 443 -14.10 27.54 6.48
CA GLY A 443 -13.51 28.08 5.25
C GLY A 443 -12.63 27.05 4.52
N ASP A 444 -12.09 27.47 3.37
CA ASP A 444 -11.22 26.64 2.53
C ASP A 444 -9.76 26.72 3.01
N ALA A 445 -9.39 25.79 3.90
CA ALA A 445 -8.04 25.72 4.44
C ALA A 445 -6.97 25.50 3.35
N VAL A 446 -7.31 24.75 2.30
CA VAL A 446 -6.38 24.44 1.20
C VAL A 446 -6.07 25.69 0.39
N ALA A 447 -7.10 26.46 0.03
CA ALA A 447 -6.93 27.73 -0.68
C ALA A 447 -6.07 28.72 0.12
N VAL A 448 -6.35 28.87 1.43
CA VAL A 448 -5.57 29.75 2.31
C VAL A 448 -4.10 29.33 2.38
N LEU A 449 -3.82 28.04 2.50
CA LEU A 449 -2.46 27.53 2.56
C LEU A 449 -1.71 27.70 1.23
N ARG A 450 -2.37 27.42 0.09
CA ARG A 450 -1.80 27.66 -1.24
C ARG A 450 -1.46 29.13 -1.47
N GLU A 451 -2.33 30.04 -1.04
CA GLU A 451 -2.07 31.48 -1.11
C GLU A 451 -0.84 31.88 -0.28
N ARG A 452 -0.74 31.39 0.95
CA ARG A 452 0.40 31.67 1.84
C ARG A 452 1.72 31.12 1.27
N ALA A 453 1.71 29.87 0.80
CA ALA A 453 2.88 29.27 0.18
C ALA A 453 3.33 30.03 -1.07
N GLY A 454 2.38 30.43 -1.94
CA GLY A 454 2.69 31.24 -3.12
C GLY A 454 3.29 32.61 -2.79
N ARG A 455 2.94 33.23 -1.66
CA ARG A 455 3.57 34.47 -1.18
C ARG A 455 5.00 34.25 -0.67
N LEU A 456 5.27 33.10 -0.05
CA LEU A 456 6.61 32.75 0.45
C LEU A 456 7.58 32.44 -0.68
N LEU A 457 7.14 31.72 -1.72
CA LEU A 457 7.96 31.34 -2.88
C LEU A 457 8.25 32.50 -3.85
N ARG A 458 7.62 33.66 -3.68
CA ARG A 458 7.84 34.87 -4.48
C ARG A 458 8.87 35.84 -3.85
N LYS A 459 9.39 35.51 -2.68
CA LYS A 459 10.52 36.20 -2.04
C LYS A 459 11.79 35.41 -2.29
#